data_AF-A0ABD0VAG3-F1
#
_entry.id   AF-A0ABD0VAG3-F1
#
_cell.length_a   1.000
_cell.length_b   1.000
_cell.length_c   1.000
_cell.angle_alpha   90.00
_cell.angle_beta   90.00
_cell.angle_gamma   90.00
#
_symmetry.space_group_name_H-M   'P 1'
#
loop_
_entity.id
_entity.type
_entity.pdbx_description
1 polymer ?
#
loop_
_entity_poly.entity_id
_entity_poly.type
_entity_poly.pdbx_seq_one_letter_code
_entity_poly.pdbx_strand_id
1 'polypeptide(L)'
;MATPFYPPPAPAPPSGPASKISVVGEQFCAPYTVDLTVTEKAISLTDGDYVVTDVNGNILFKVKGKFLSLRDRRILLDAAGNPLLSMQQKGFPR
;
A
#
# COMPACT_ATOMS: atom_id res chain seq x y z
N MET A 1 -41.40 -36.94 27.60
CA MET A 1 -41.38 -35.46 27.51
C MET A 1 -40.73 -35.10 26.19
N ALA A 2 -41.43 -34.41 25.28
CA ALA A 2 -40.89 -34.04 23.97
C ALA A 2 -39.99 -32.80 24.11
N THR A 3 -38.81 -32.81 23.51
CA THR A 3 -37.91 -31.65 23.49
C THR A 3 -38.41 -30.63 22.48
N PRO A 4 -38.49 -29.34 22.84
CA PRO A 4 -38.87 -28.30 21.88
C PRO A 4 -37.80 -28.14 20.81
N PHE A 5 -38.22 -28.13 19.54
CA PHE A 5 -37.36 -27.86 18.40
C PHE A 5 -37.20 -26.35 18.24
N TYR A 6 -35.99 -25.84 18.46
CA TYR A 6 -35.67 -24.45 18.15
C TYR A 6 -35.08 -24.36 16.73
N PRO A 7 -35.63 -23.52 15.84
CA PRO A 7 -35.01 -23.28 14.55
C PRO A 7 -33.62 -22.65 14.75
N PRO A 8 -32.66 -22.95 13.87
CA PRO A 8 -31.34 -22.33 13.93
C PRO A 8 -31.46 -20.81 13.77
N PRO A 9 -30.62 -20.02 14.45
CA PRO A 9 -30.60 -18.57 14.30
C PRO A 9 -30.33 -18.20 12.83
N ALA A 10 -31.07 -17.22 12.33
CA ALA A 10 -30.91 -16.73 10.96
C ALA A 10 -29.46 -16.27 10.72
N PRO A 11 -28.91 -16.44 9.51
CA PRO A 11 -27.62 -15.87 9.15
C PRO A 11 -27.62 -14.37 9.43
N ALA A 12 -26.58 -13.87 10.10
CA ALA A 12 -26.41 -12.45 10.31
C ALA A 12 -26.42 -11.72 8.96
N PRO A 13 -27.03 -10.53 8.85
CA PRO A 13 -26.97 -9.74 7.62
C PRO A 13 -25.49 -9.50 7.25
N PRO A 14 -25.14 -9.51 5.96
CA PRO A 14 -23.79 -9.21 5.53
C PRO A 14 -23.39 -7.85 6.08
N SER A 15 -22.30 -7.82 6.84
CA SER A 15 -21.66 -6.59 7.30
C SER A 15 -21.45 -5.68 6.08
N GLY A 16 -22.02 -4.47 6.13
CA GLY A 16 -21.99 -3.50 5.03
C GLY A 16 -20.58 -3.20 4.52
N PRO A 17 -20.46 -2.54 3.35
CA PRO A 17 -19.17 -2.31 2.72
C PRO A 17 -18.23 -1.58 3.69
N ALA A 18 -17.06 -2.16 3.93
CA ALA A 18 -16.01 -1.55 4.72
C ALA A 18 -15.70 -0.16 4.14
N SER A 19 -15.85 0.89 4.96
CA SER A 19 -15.60 2.26 4.58
C SER A 19 -14.18 2.38 4.02
N LYS A 20 -14.03 2.81 2.76
CA LYS A 20 -12.70 3.03 2.17
C LYS A 20 -12.02 4.17 2.94
N ILE A 21 -10.91 3.88 3.60
CA ILE A 21 -10.11 4.88 4.31
C ILE A 21 -9.05 5.42 3.35
N SER A 22 -9.17 6.69 2.99
CA SER A 22 -8.16 7.41 2.23
C SER A 22 -7.08 7.95 3.17
N VAL A 23 -5.83 7.50 3.00
CA VAL A 23 -4.70 7.93 3.85
C VAL A 23 -3.91 9.07 3.20
N VAL A 24 -3.69 9.00 1.89
CA VAL A 24 -2.90 9.98 1.13
C VAL A 24 -3.81 10.89 0.30
N GLY A 25 -4.82 10.30 -0.33
CA GLY A 25 -5.76 11.00 -1.21
C GLY A 25 -6.64 10.00 -1.97
N GLU A 26 -7.89 10.39 -2.25
CA GLU A 26 -8.88 9.52 -2.89
C GLU A 26 -8.47 9.11 -4.31
N GLN A 27 -7.65 9.92 -4.99
CA GLN A 27 -7.11 9.61 -6.31
C GLN A 27 -6.22 8.37 -6.35
N PHE A 28 -5.74 7.89 -5.19
CA PHE A 28 -4.96 6.66 -5.08
C PHE A 28 -5.83 5.44 -4.70
N CYS A 29 -7.15 5.62 -4.57
CA CYS A 29 -8.09 4.56 -4.23
C CYS A 29 -8.81 4.06 -5.49
N ALA A 30 -8.38 2.92 -6.02
CA ALA A 30 -9.08 2.29 -7.13
C ALA A 30 -10.46 1.72 -6.69
N PRO A 31 -11.44 1.65 -7.61
CA PRO A 31 -12.72 1.00 -7.33
C PRO A 31 -12.62 -0.53 -7.26
N TYR A 32 -11.48 -1.09 -7.70
CA TYR A 32 -11.18 -2.52 -7.75
C TYR A 32 -9.80 -2.82 -7.14
N THR A 33 -9.49 -4.10 -6.97
CA THR A 33 -8.18 -4.57 -6.52
C THR A 33 -7.12 -4.30 -7.58
N VAL A 34 -6.00 -3.70 -7.18
CA VAL A 34 -4.85 -3.44 -8.06
C VAL A 34 -3.69 -4.29 -7.58
N ASP A 35 -3.24 -5.22 -8.42
CA ASP A 35 -2.06 -6.01 -8.15
C ASP A 35 -0.80 -5.19 -8.49
N LEU A 36 0.10 -5.08 -7.52
CA LEU A 36 1.29 -4.24 -7.61
C LEU A 36 2.54 -5.11 -7.60
N THR A 37 3.41 -4.89 -8.58
CA THR A 37 4.74 -5.50 -8.63
C THR A 37 5.80 -4.48 -8.24
N VAL A 38 6.64 -4.83 -7.27
CA VAL A 38 7.77 -4.02 -6.84
C VAL A 38 9.05 -4.61 -7.45
N THR A 39 9.79 -3.81 -8.20
CA THR A 39 11.03 -4.24 -8.86
C THR A 39 12.16 -3.32 -8.47
N GLU A 40 13.27 -3.92 -8.03
CA GLU A 40 14.51 -3.20 -7.77
C GLU A 40 15.23 -2.88 -9.09
N LYS A 41 15.80 -1.68 -9.20
CA LYS A 41 16.60 -1.33 -10.37
C LYS A 41 17.97 -2.00 -10.30
N ALA A 42 18.23 -2.91 -11.24
CA ALA A 42 19.51 -3.62 -11.38
C ALA A 42 20.74 -2.72 -11.57
N ILE A 43 20.56 -1.49 -12.06
CA ILE A 43 21.61 -0.46 -12.18
C ILE A 43 21.15 0.75 -11.38
N SER A 44 21.13 0.60 -10.06
CA SER A 44 20.91 1.72 -9.17
C SER A 44 22.25 2.21 -8.64
N LEU A 45 22.44 3.53 -8.69
CA LEU A 45 23.55 4.16 -7.99
C LEU A 45 23.31 4.02 -6.47
N THR A 46 22.09 4.28 -6.00
CA THR A 46 21.67 4.18 -4.60
C THR A 46 21.20 2.79 -4.21
N ASP A 47 21.54 2.32 -3.02
CA ASP A 47 20.80 1.21 -2.42
C ASP A 47 19.33 1.63 -2.21
N GLY A 48 18.38 0.81 -2.67
CA GLY A 48 16.95 1.02 -2.42
C GLY A 48 16.16 1.90 -3.41
N ASP A 49 16.54 1.93 -4.71
CA ASP A 49 15.67 2.48 -5.77
C ASP A 49 14.76 1.39 -6.34
N TYR A 50 13.45 1.63 -6.27
CA TYR A 50 12.42 0.69 -6.72
C TYR A 50 11.45 1.33 -7.71
N VAL A 51 10.84 0.50 -8.53
CA VAL A 51 9.70 0.86 -9.37
C VAL A 51 8.52 -0.02 -8.98
N VAL A 52 7.35 0.60 -8.81
CA VAL A 52 6.09 -0.09 -8.54
C VAL A 52 5.23 -0.01 -9.78
N THR A 53 4.80 -1.17 -10.28
CA THR A 53 4.02 -1.29 -11.52
C THR A 53 2.72 -2.06 -11.30
N ASP A 54 1.74 -1.84 -12.18
CA ASP A 54 0.58 -2.73 -12.29
C ASP A 54 0.90 -3.97 -13.13
N VAL A 55 -0.09 -4.87 -13.28
CA VAL A 55 0.02 -6.09 -14.10
C VAL A 55 0.29 -5.83 -15.59
N ASN A 56 0.03 -4.62 -16.07
CA ASN A 56 0.27 -4.23 -17.46
C ASN A 56 1.67 -3.61 -17.64
N GLY A 57 2.44 -3.46 -16.56
CA GLY A 57 3.75 -2.82 -16.57
C GLY A 57 3.70 -1.29 -16.52
N ASN A 58 2.53 -0.69 -16.25
CA ASN A 58 2.42 0.76 -16.08
C ASN A 58 3.10 1.16 -14.77
N ILE A 59 3.99 2.15 -14.82
CA ILE A 59 4.64 2.67 -13.62
C ILE A 59 3.63 3.49 -12.84
N LEU A 60 3.30 3.03 -11.64
CA LEU A 60 2.43 3.75 -10.71
C LEU A 60 3.26 4.64 -9.79
N PHE A 61 4.37 4.10 -9.26
CA PHE A 61 5.24 4.82 -8.35
C PHE A 61 6.71 4.52 -8.59
N LYS A 62 7.56 5.47 -8.24
CA LYS A 62 9.02 5.30 -8.17
C LYS A 62 9.45 5.56 -6.73
N VAL A 63 10.29 4.71 -6.17
CA VAL A 63 10.89 4.93 -4.86
C VAL A 63 12.35 5.28 -5.09
N LYS A 64 12.80 6.38 -4.50
CA LYS A 64 14.23 6.74 -4.46
C LYS A 64 14.77 6.69 -3.05
N GLY A 65 15.87 5.95 -2.87
CA GLY A 65 16.72 6.04 -1.71
C GLY A 65 17.54 7.34 -1.74
N LYS A 66 17.99 7.83 -0.58
CA LYS A 66 19.04 8.84 -0.51
C LYS A 66 20.36 8.15 -0.21
N PHE A 67 21.37 8.36 -1.05
CA PHE A 67 22.76 8.08 -0.70
C PHE A 67 23.11 8.72 0.64
N LEU A 68 23.70 7.94 1.55
CA LEU A 68 24.22 8.42 2.85
C LEU A 68 23.15 9.01 3.79
N SER A 69 21.89 8.57 3.70
CA SER A 69 20.87 9.00 4.64
C SER A 69 21.06 8.35 6.02
N LEU A 70 21.46 9.14 7.02
CA LEU A 70 21.60 8.73 8.44
C LEU A 70 20.34 8.10 9.10
N ARG A 71 19.17 8.16 8.46
CA ARG A 71 17.88 7.67 8.99
C ARG A 71 17.04 6.89 7.96
N ASP A 72 17.67 6.30 6.95
CA ASP A 72 16.99 5.49 5.93
C ASP A 72 15.76 6.19 5.32
N ARG A 73 15.96 7.45 4.90
CA ARG A 73 14.92 8.25 4.27
C ARG A 73 14.74 7.83 2.83
N ARG A 74 13.49 7.59 2.44
CA ARG A 74 13.06 7.26 1.08
C ARG A 74 11.99 8.23 0.61
N ILE A 75 11.97 8.53 -0.69
CA ILE A 75 10.95 9.38 -1.31
C ILE A 75 10.14 8.53 -2.28
N LEU A 76 8.82 8.53 -2.10
CA LEU A 76 7.87 7.99 -3.06
C LEU A 76 7.51 9.08 -4.06
N LEU A 77 7.66 8.77 -5.34
CA LEU A 77 7.41 9.66 -6.46
C LEU A 77 6.31 9.07 -7.35
N ASP A 78 5.60 9.92 -8.08
CA ASP A 78 4.73 9.50 -9.17
C ASP A 78 5.51 9.05 -10.42
N ALA A 79 4.78 8.65 -11.47
CA ALA A 79 5.37 8.25 -12.75
C ALA A 79 6.19 9.37 -13.42
N ALA A 80 5.81 10.64 -13.25
CA ALA A 80 6.50 11.81 -13.78
C ALA A 80 7.73 12.22 -12.95
N GLY A 81 7.91 11.65 -11.75
CA GLY A 81 9.00 11.96 -10.84
C GLY A 81 8.69 13.06 -9.82
N ASN A 82 7.43 13.47 -9.68
CA ASN A 82 7.02 14.41 -8.65
C ASN A 82 6.91 13.70 -7.28
N PRO A 83 7.32 14.34 -6.18
CA PRO A 83 7.25 13.75 -4.85
C PRO A 83 5.82 13.65 -4.33
N LEU A 84 5.46 12.46 -3.85
CA LEU A 84 4.18 12.17 -3.21
C LEU A 84 4.34 12.07 -1.70
N LEU A 85 5.29 11.27 -1.23
CA LEU A 85 5.51 11.03 0.20
C LEU A 85 7.00 10.94 0.52
N SER A 86 7.34 11.23 1.77
CA SER A 86 8.63 10.87 2.35
C SER A 86 8.43 9.86 3.47
N MET A 87 9.20 8.78 3.43
CA MET A 87 9.28 7.77 4.47
C MET A 87 10.63 7.92 5.18
N GLN A 88 10.65 7.77 6.49
CA GLN A 88 11.87 7.81 7.29
C GLN A 88 11.76 6.76 8.38
N GLN A 89 12.84 5.99 8.58
CA GLN A 89 12.88 5.06 9.69
C GLN A 89 12.72 5.82 11.01
N LYS A 90 11.80 5.36 11.85
CA LYS A 90 11.64 5.89 13.19
C LYS A 90 12.89 5.50 13.98
N GLY A 91 13.68 6.50 14.39
CA GLY A 91 14.79 6.28 15.30
C GLY A 91 14.27 5.71 16.62
N PHE A 92 15.02 4.79 17.21
CA PHE A 92 14.70 4.28 18.53
C PHE A 92 14.80 5.43 19.55
N PRO A 93 13.77 5.73 20.35
CA PRO A 93 13.89 6.70 21.44
C PRO A 93 14.88 6.13 22.48
N ARG A 94 15.88 6.93 22.86
CA ARG A 94 16.71 6.59 24.02
C ARG A 94 15.92 6.70 25.31
#